data_AF-A0A971F419-F1
#
_entry.id   AF-A0A971F419-F1
#
_cell.length_a   1.000
_cell.length_b   1.000
_cell.length_c   1.000
_cell.angle_alpha   90.00
_cell.angle_beta   90.00
_cell.angle_gamma   90.00
#
_symmetry.space_group_name_H-M   'P 1'
#
loop_
_entity.id
_entity.type
_entity.pdbx_description
1 polymer ?
#
loop_
_entity_poly.entity_id
_entity_poly.type
_entity_poly.pdbx_seq_one_letter_code
_entity_poly.pdbx_strand_id
1 'polypeptide(L)'
;MVLIVILLVLAFAAILCAVEVPKLLRARSYKELLAFSLLLALGVGLSILKSLKVEIGNPSDLFAWIYSPLEGVMESLLKKG
;
A
#
# COMPACT_ATOMS: atom_id res chain seq x y z
N MET A 1 -8.47 -17.04 14.54
CA MET A 1 -8.72 -16.58 13.16
C MET A 1 -7.62 -15.65 12.65
N VAL A 2 -7.32 -14.54 13.35
CA VAL A 2 -6.26 -13.57 12.98
C VAL A 2 -4.89 -14.23 12.70
N LEU A 3 -4.43 -15.11 13.60
CA LEU A 3 -3.16 -15.85 13.43
C LEU A 3 -3.09 -16.67 12.13
N ILE A 4 -4.19 -17.34 11.75
CA ILE A 4 -4.26 -18.12 10.51
C ILE A 4 -4.12 -17.19 9.30
N VAL A 5 -4.77 -16.03 9.32
CA VAL A 5 -4.65 -15.03 8.25
C VAL A 5 -3.21 -14.53 8.12
N ILE A 6 -2.55 -14.22 9.23
CA ILE A 6 -1.15 -13.76 9.23
C ILE A 6 -0.24 -14.84 8.63
N LEU A 7 -0.40 -16.11 9.04
CA LEU A 7 0.37 -17.23 8.49
C LEU A 7 0.15 -17.40 6.99
N LEU A 8 -1.09 -17.29 6.51
CA LEU A 8 -1.41 -17.39 5.08
C LEU A 8 -0.79 -16.24 4.27
N VAL A 9 -0.87 -15.01 4.78
CA VAL A 9 -0.26 -13.83 4.14
C VAL A 9 1.26 -13.97 4.07
N LEU A 10 1.90 -14.42 5.15
CA LEU A 10 3.34 -14.66 5.18
C LEU A 10 3.76 -15.81 4.25
N ALA A 11 3.00 -16.90 4.21
CA ALA A 11 3.25 -18.01 3.30
C ALA A 11 3.14 -17.56 1.83
N PHE A 12 2.10 -16.79 1.50
CA PHE A 12 1.94 -16.23 0.16
C PHE A 12 3.09 -15.30 -0.22
N ALA A 13 3.49 -14.40 0.68
CA ALA A 13 4.64 -13.52 0.47
C ALA A 13 5.95 -14.30 0.30
N ALA A 14 6.16 -15.38 1.05
CA ALA A 14 7.32 -16.25 0.92
C ALA A 14 7.36 -16.96 -0.44
N ILE A 15 6.21 -17.45 -0.93
CA ILE A 15 6.09 -18.06 -2.26
C ILE A 15 6.42 -17.03 -3.36
N LEU A 16 5.85 -15.83 -3.28
CA LEU A 16 6.17 -14.74 -4.22
C LEU A 16 7.66 -14.42 -4.21
N CYS A 17 8.28 -14.26 -3.04
CA CYS A 17 9.71 -14.03 -2.93
C CYS A 17 10.51 -15.16 -3.57
N ALA A 18 10.14 -16.43 -3.34
CA ALA A 18 10.85 -17.57 -3.91
C ALA A 18 10.80 -17.63 -5.45
N VAL A 19 9.76 -17.06 -6.08
CA VAL A 19 9.62 -17.02 -7.54
C VAL A 19 10.24 -15.76 -8.14
N GLU A 20 9.88 -14.58 -7.61
CA GLU A 20 10.25 -13.29 -8.20
C GLU A 20 11.70 -12.88 -7.86
N VAL A 21 12.15 -13.07 -6.62
CA VAL A 21 13.50 -12.63 -6.19
C VAL A 21 14.62 -13.28 -7.01
N PRO A 22 14.67 -14.61 -7.23
CA PRO A 22 15.74 -15.19 -8.04
C PRO A 22 15.68 -14.75 -9.50
N LYS A 23 14.47 -14.54 -10.05
CA LYS A 23 14.27 -14.02 -11.40
C LYS A 23 14.84 -12.60 -11.55
N LEU A 24 14.53 -11.72 -10.60
CA LEU A 24 14.98 -10.32 -10.58
C LEU A 24 16.49 -10.19 -10.30
N LEU A 25 17.03 -11.02 -9.41
CA LEU A 25 18.47 -11.09 -9.14
C LEU A 25 19.25 -11.58 -10.38
N ARG A 26 18.73 -12.60 -11.08
CA ARG A 26 19.35 -13.11 -12.31
C ARG A 26 19.32 -12.06 -13.43
N ALA A 27 18.29 -11.23 -13.50
CA ALA A 27 18.19 -10.10 -14.41
C ALA A 27 19.07 -8.89 -14.01
N ARG A 28 19.71 -8.90 -12.82
CA ARG A 28 20.40 -7.75 -12.20
C ARG A 28 19.52 -6.49 -12.10
N SER A 29 18.20 -6.65 -12.08
CA SER A 29 17.24 -5.55 -12.00
C SER A 29 17.01 -5.12 -10.54
N TYR A 30 18.01 -4.47 -9.93
CA TYR A 30 17.93 -4.05 -8.53
C TYR A 30 16.81 -3.02 -8.27
N LYS A 31 16.50 -2.17 -9.25
CA LYS A 31 15.38 -1.21 -9.15
C LYS A 31 14.03 -1.91 -9.08
N GLU A 32 13.84 -2.94 -9.89
CA GLU A 32 12.61 -3.76 -9.88
C GLU A 32 12.52 -4.59 -8.61
N LEU A 33 13.64 -5.13 -8.12
CA LEU A 33 13.71 -5.82 -6.83
C LEU A 33 13.29 -4.92 -5.67
N LEU A 34 13.75 -3.66 -5.68
CA LEU A 34 13.39 -2.67 -4.68
C LEU A 34 11.90 -2.31 -4.75
N ALA A 35 11.37 -2.07 -5.96
CA ALA A 35 9.94 -1.81 -6.15
C ALA A 35 9.07 -2.99 -5.71
N PHE A 36 9.43 -4.22 -6.09
CA PHE A 36 8.77 -5.45 -5.65
C PHE A 36 8.78 -5.58 -4.14
N SER A 37 9.93 -5.41 -3.50
CA SER A 37 10.08 -5.55 -2.06
C SER A 37 9.25 -4.51 -1.29
N LEU A 38 9.25 -3.25 -1.75
CA LEU A 38 8.42 -2.19 -1.15
C LEU A 38 6.92 -2.49 -1.29
N LEU A 39 6.47 -2.87 -2.48
CA LEU A 39 5.07 -3.22 -2.73
C LEU A 39 4.63 -4.43 -1.90
N LEU A 40 5.47 -5.46 -1.81
CA LEU A 40 5.19 -6.65 -1.03
C LEU A 40 5.15 -6.34 0.47
N ALA A 41 6.11 -5.57 0.98
CA ALA A 41 6.16 -5.14 2.38
C ALA A 41 4.92 -4.31 2.75
N LEU A 42 4.50 -3.40 1.88
CA LEU A 42 3.27 -2.61 2.05
C LEU A 42 2.03 -3.51 2.07
N GLY A 43 1.89 -4.41 1.09
CA GLY A 43 0.74 -5.33 1.02
C GLY A 43 0.63 -6.25 2.24
N VAL A 44 1.76 -6.82 2.68
CA VAL A 44 1.82 -7.67 3.88
C VAL A 44 1.54 -6.86 5.13
N GLY A 45 2.18 -5.70 5.29
CA GLY A 45 1.98 -4.81 6.44
C GLY A 45 0.51 -4.39 6.57
N LEU A 46 -0.10 -3.89 5.50
CA LEU A 46 -1.51 -3.50 5.47
C LEU A 46 -2.44 -4.67 5.78
N SER A 47 -2.15 -5.87 5.26
CA SER A 47 -2.95 -7.07 5.55
C SER A 47 -2.90 -7.45 7.03
N ILE A 48 -1.72 -7.36 7.65
CA ILE A 48 -1.54 -7.64 9.09
C ILE A 48 -2.25 -6.57 9.92
N LEU A 49 -2.03 -5.28 9.63
CA LEU A 49 -2.67 -4.17 10.35
C LEU A 49 -4.21 -4.29 10.29
N LYS A 50 -4.75 -4.59 9.11
CA LYS A 50 -6.19 -4.83 8.92
C LYS A 50 -6.69 -6.03 9.72
N SER A 51 -5.92 -7.11 9.78
CA SER A 51 -6.26 -8.31 10.57
C SER A 51 -6.24 -8.04 12.08
N LEU A 52 -5.37 -7.14 12.53
CA LEU A 52 -5.31 -6.66 13.91
C LEU A 52 -6.42 -5.64 14.26
N LYS A 53 -7.32 -5.33 13.32
CA LYS A 53 -8.36 -4.30 13.45
C LYS A 53 -7.79 -2.94 13.87
N VAL A 54 -6.54 -2.66 13.49
CA VAL A 54 -6.01 -1.29 13.59
C VAL A 54 -6.88 -0.43 12.69
N GLU A 55 -7.37 0.69 13.23
CA GLU A 55 -8.11 1.69 12.45
C GLU A 55 -7.14 2.32 11.45
N ILE A 56 -7.08 1.70 10.27
CA ILE A 56 -6.48 2.32 9.10
C ILE A 56 -7.50 3.36 8.67
N GLY A 57 -7.19 4.64 8.91
CA GLY A 57 -8.03 5.75 8.48
C GLY A 57 -8.42 5.59 7.01
N ASN A 58 -9.61 6.08 6.65
CA ASN A 58 -10.10 5.88 5.30
C ASN A 58 -9.15 6.60 4.33
N PRO A 59 -8.66 5.94 3.26
CA PRO A 59 -7.88 6.64 2.24
C PRO A 59 -8.59 7.90 1.72
N SER A 60 -9.93 7.90 1.70
CA SER A 60 -10.74 9.08 1.38
C SER A 60 -10.49 10.27 2.30
N ASP A 61 -10.19 10.07 3.58
CA ASP A 61 -9.89 11.15 4.52
C ASP A 61 -8.51 11.76 4.23
N LEU A 62 -7.56 10.91 3.83
CA LEU A 62 -6.24 11.33 3.34
C LEU A 62 -6.37 12.16 2.06
N PHE A 63 -7.20 11.71 1.12
CA PHE A 63 -7.52 12.49 -0.07
C PHE A 63 -8.24 13.79 0.29
N ALA A 64 -9.23 13.77 1.18
CA ALA A 64 -9.93 14.98 1.63
C ALA A 64 -8.96 16.02 2.22
N TRP A 65 -7.98 15.60 3.01
CA TRP A 65 -6.94 16.50 3.51
C TRP A 65 -6.06 17.09 2.39
N ILE A 66 -5.66 16.27 1.40
CA ILE A 66 -4.89 16.72 0.23
C ILE A 66 -5.70 17.72 -0.62
N TYR A 67 -7.00 17.48 -0.77
CA TYR A 67 -7.90 18.27 -1.62
C TYR A 67 -8.57 19.44 -0.88
N SER A 68 -8.53 19.50 0.46
CA SER A 68 -9.07 20.61 1.26
C SER A 68 -8.63 22.01 0.79
N PRO A 69 -7.36 22.29 0.44
CA PRO A 69 -6.97 23.60 -0.09
C PRO A 69 -7.59 23.92 -1.47
N LEU A 70 -8.01 22.92 -2.25
CA LEU A 70 -8.68 23.13 -3.54
C LEU A 70 -10.15 23.56 -3.38
N GLU A 71 -10.79 23.20 -2.26
CA GLU A 71 -12.16 23.63 -1.95
C GLU A 71 -12.26 25.15 -1.87
N GLY A 72 -11.34 25.80 -1.15
CA GLY A 72 -11.28 27.26 -1.06
C GLY A 72 -11.00 27.95 -2.40
N VAL A 73 -10.24 27.30 -3.29
CA VAL A 73 -10.01 27.79 -4.65
C VAL A 73 -11.29 27.70 -5.49
N MET A 74 -12.00 26.57 -5.45
CA MET A 74 -13.27 26.41 -6.16
C MET A 74 -14.33 27.40 -5.69
N GLU A 75 -14.47 27.62 -4.37
CA GLU A 75 -15.40 28.62 -3.82
C GLU A 75 -15.07 30.04 -4.30
N SER A 76 -13.78 30.38 -4.38
CA SER A 76 -13.34 31.70 -4.84
C SER A 76 -13.60 31.94 -6.34
N LEU A 77 -13.60 30.87 -7.15
CA LEU A 77 -13.87 30.92 -8.59
C LEU A 77 -15.37 30.99 -8.88
N LEU A 78 -16.17 30.20 -8.16
CA LEU A 78 -17.64 30.21 -8.28
C LEU A 78 -18.27 31.53 -7.79
N LYS A 79 -17.65 32.21 -6.83
CA LYS A 79 -18.14 33.50 -6.31
C LYS A 79 -17.76 34.72 -7.17
N LYS A 80 -16.92 34.53 -8.20
CA LYS A 80 -16.42 35.59 -9.10
C LYS A 80 -17.05 35.57 -10.50
N GLY A 81 -17.79 34.52 -10.87
CA GLY A 81 -18.56 34.42 -12.12
C GLY A 81 -20.03 34.76 -11.89
#